data_AF-A0A7V9S1C3-F1
#
_entry.id   AF-A0A7V9S1C3-F1
#
_cell.length_a   1.000
_cell.length_b   1.000
_cell.length_c   1.000
_cell.angle_alpha   90.00
_cell.angle_beta   90.00
_cell.angle_gamma   90.00
#
_symmetry.space_group_name_H-M   'P 1'
#
loop_
_entity.id
_entity.type
_entity.pdbx_description
1 polymer ?
#
loop_
_entity_poly.entity_id
_entity_poly.type
_entity_poly.pdbx_seq_one_letter_code
_entity_poly.pdbx_strand_id
1 'polypeptide(L)'
;MEGSALISVRTQVVLDTLIGSIAHAVAGKAGEPLAAPLEQALAMAGDERRQMLARAGYLTRAVELAQFERAREPMPWLAEQLDARAIEAGSWSEAAAALATELVEAEPSERPEPGDHRAVSWKVPGPGGHVRHYLALRAASDGGGDPQDPEGKRSWLTGFLVHCIAEAAPPVAGVGSG
;
A
#
# COMPACT_ATOMS: atom_id res chain seq x y z
N MET A 1 15.08 25.14 -27.63
CA MET A 1 14.65 23.94 -26.90
C MET A 1 14.73 24.19 -25.39
N GLU A 2 13.99 25.16 -24.86
CA GLU A 2 14.06 25.55 -23.43
C GLU A 2 12.79 25.18 -22.64
N GLY A 3 11.71 24.75 -23.30
CA GLY A 3 10.44 24.40 -22.64
C GLY A 3 10.44 23.04 -21.93
N SER A 4 11.21 22.06 -22.42
CA SER A 4 11.19 20.68 -21.88
C SER A 4 11.87 20.58 -20.50
N ALA A 5 13.02 21.25 -20.33
CA ALA A 5 13.74 21.25 -19.06
C ALA A 5 12.97 21.97 -17.94
N LEU A 6 12.29 23.08 -18.26
CA LEU A 6 11.55 23.86 -17.29
C LEU A 6 10.26 23.16 -16.80
N ILE A 7 9.62 22.37 -17.67
CA ILE A 7 8.47 21.54 -17.32
C ILE A 7 8.92 20.36 -16.45
N SER A 8 10.04 19.69 -16.80
CA SER A 8 10.58 18.57 -16.04
C SER A 8 10.93 18.95 -14.58
N VAL A 9 11.59 20.09 -14.36
CA VAL A 9 11.94 20.59 -13.02
C VAL A 9 10.69 20.86 -12.17
N ARG A 10 9.63 21.42 -12.77
CA ARG A 10 8.37 21.68 -12.06
C ARG A 10 7.66 20.38 -11.66
N THR A 11 7.66 19.37 -12.53
CA THR A 11 7.06 18.07 -12.24
C THR A 11 7.78 17.36 -11.09
N GLN A 12 9.12 17.40 -11.05
CA GLN A 12 9.89 16.80 -9.96
C GLN A 12 9.60 17.48 -8.61
N VAL A 13 9.56 18.82 -8.58
CA VAL A 13 9.25 19.57 -7.35
C VAL A 13 7.83 19.27 -6.85
N VAL A 14 6.86 19.16 -7.74
CA VAL A 14 5.47 18.79 -7.38
C VAL A 14 5.43 17.38 -6.81
N LEU A 15 6.13 16.45 -7.43
CA LEU A 15 6.23 15.07 -6.95
C LEU A 15 6.88 15.02 -5.57
N ASP A 16 8.03 15.67 -5.38
CA ASP A 16 8.72 15.69 -4.08
C ASP A 16 7.85 16.31 -2.97
N THR A 17 7.13 17.37 -3.29
CA THR A 17 6.18 18.02 -2.37
C THR A 17 5.03 17.09 -1.99
N LEU A 18 4.46 16.38 -2.98
CA LEU A 18 3.36 15.43 -2.77
C LEU A 18 3.81 14.25 -1.92
N ILE A 19 4.95 13.64 -2.26
CA ILE A 19 5.55 12.52 -1.53
C ILE A 19 5.85 12.94 -0.09
N GLY A 20 6.46 14.11 0.10
CA GLY A 20 6.76 14.65 1.43
C GLY A 20 5.50 14.89 2.28
N SER A 21 4.45 15.45 1.67
CA SER A 21 3.15 15.68 2.33
C SER A 21 2.51 14.38 2.82
N ILE A 22 2.44 13.36 1.96
CA ILE A 22 1.86 12.06 2.32
C ILE A 22 2.72 11.38 3.39
N ALA A 23 4.05 11.34 3.22
CA ALA A 23 4.95 10.72 4.18
C ALA A 23 4.86 11.37 5.58
N HIS A 24 4.75 12.70 5.63
CA HIS A 24 4.55 13.42 6.89
C HIS A 24 3.21 13.04 7.56
N ALA A 25 2.12 12.99 6.79
CA ALA A 25 0.82 12.57 7.31
C ALA A 25 0.85 11.11 7.80
N VAL A 26 1.54 10.21 7.11
CA VAL A 26 1.74 8.82 7.55
C VAL A 26 2.50 8.75 8.87
N ALA A 27 3.60 9.50 9.00
CA ALA A 27 4.39 9.54 10.24
C ALA A 27 3.55 10.02 11.44
N GLY A 28 2.65 10.98 11.23
CA GLY A 28 1.71 11.45 12.26
C GLY A 28 0.72 10.38 12.76
N LYS A 29 0.56 9.27 12.03
CA LYS A 29 -0.35 8.16 12.35
C LYS A 29 0.34 6.90 12.85
N ALA A 30 1.67 6.86 12.86
CA ALA A 30 2.43 5.62 13.09
C ALA A 30 2.08 4.91 14.41
N GLY A 31 1.72 5.67 15.45
CA GLY A 31 1.32 5.17 16.77
C GLY A 31 -0.18 4.89 16.96
N GLU A 32 -1.03 5.12 15.96
CA GLU A 32 -2.46 4.79 16.06
C GLU A 32 -2.64 3.27 16.08
N PRO A 33 -3.38 2.69 17.05
CA PRO A 33 -3.61 1.24 17.10
C PRO A 33 -4.54 0.79 15.95
N LEU A 34 -4.28 -0.39 15.38
CA LEU A 34 -5.18 -1.03 14.41
C LEU A 34 -6.00 -2.14 15.06
N ALA A 35 -7.10 -2.52 14.42
CA ALA A 35 -7.88 -3.68 14.85
C ALA A 35 -7.03 -4.96 14.76
N ALA A 36 -7.25 -5.91 15.68
CA ALA A 36 -6.42 -7.12 15.80
C ALA A 36 -6.26 -7.93 14.49
N PRO A 37 -7.31 -8.14 13.66
CA PRO A 37 -7.14 -8.84 12.38
C PRO A 37 -6.19 -8.12 11.41
N LEU A 38 -6.14 -6.78 11.46
CA LEU A 38 -5.25 -5.98 10.63
C LEU A 38 -3.81 -6.08 11.13
N GLU A 39 -3.58 -5.97 12.43
CA GLU A 39 -2.25 -6.16 13.03
C GLU A 39 -1.72 -7.57 12.71
N GLN A 40 -2.56 -8.59 12.78
CA GLN A 40 -2.21 -9.97 12.43
C GLN A 40 -1.83 -10.12 10.96
N ALA A 41 -2.61 -9.55 10.04
CA ALA A 41 -2.30 -9.59 8.60
C ALA A 41 -0.97 -8.88 8.29
N LEU A 42 -0.70 -7.74 8.93
CA LEU A 42 0.55 -7.00 8.74
C LEU A 42 1.76 -7.72 9.36
N ALA A 43 1.57 -8.44 10.47
CA ALA A 43 2.62 -9.24 11.09
C ALA A 43 3.16 -10.35 10.17
N MET A 44 2.33 -10.86 9.24
CA MET A 44 2.71 -11.87 8.26
C MET A 44 3.69 -11.35 7.19
N ALA A 45 3.96 -10.04 7.13
CA ALA A 45 4.98 -9.48 6.24
C ALA A 45 6.41 -9.94 6.58
N GLY A 46 6.65 -10.48 7.78
CA GLY A 46 7.90 -11.10 8.18
C GLY A 46 8.54 -10.45 9.39
N ASP A 47 9.82 -10.09 9.30
CA ASP A 47 10.58 -9.46 10.39
C ASP A 47 10.09 -8.04 10.76
N GLU A 48 10.57 -7.49 11.87
CA GLU A 48 10.16 -6.17 12.39
C GLU A 48 10.28 -5.04 11.36
N ARG A 49 11.32 -5.06 10.50
CA ARG A 49 11.51 -4.04 9.48
C ARG A 49 10.46 -4.17 8.38
N ARG A 50 10.16 -5.39 7.93
CA ARG A 50 9.10 -5.64 6.94
C ARG A 50 7.73 -5.28 7.49
N GLN A 51 7.45 -5.61 8.76
CA GLN A 51 6.22 -5.22 9.44
C GLN A 51 6.06 -3.71 9.54
N MET A 52 7.14 -2.99 9.89
CA MET A 52 7.15 -1.53 9.91
C MET A 52 6.86 -0.94 8.51
N LEU A 53 7.47 -1.49 7.45
CA LEU A 53 7.21 -1.04 6.08
C LEU A 53 5.79 -1.34 5.63
N ALA A 54 5.26 -2.53 5.95
CA ALA A 54 3.87 -2.89 5.69
C ALA A 54 2.93 -1.91 6.41
N ARG A 55 3.19 -1.59 7.69
CA ARG A 55 2.40 -0.59 8.43
C ARG A 55 2.44 0.78 7.74
N ALA A 56 3.61 1.22 7.26
CA ALA A 56 3.72 2.48 6.52
C ALA A 56 2.90 2.47 5.22
N GLY A 57 2.89 1.37 4.48
CA GLY A 57 2.04 1.20 3.30
C GLY A 57 0.54 1.20 3.63
N TYR A 58 0.16 0.51 4.71
CA TYR A 58 -1.21 0.49 5.21
C TYR A 58 -1.70 1.91 5.56
N LEU A 59 -0.90 2.67 6.30
CA LEU A 59 -1.23 4.04 6.69
C LEU A 59 -1.22 4.99 5.49
N THR A 60 -0.38 4.74 4.49
CA THR A 60 -0.40 5.51 3.24
C THR A 60 -1.78 5.45 2.59
N ARG A 61 -2.39 4.27 2.51
CA ARG A 61 -3.72 4.13 1.92
C ARG A 61 -4.78 4.95 2.69
N ALA A 62 -4.72 4.94 4.02
CA ALA A 62 -5.58 5.78 4.85
C ALA A 62 -5.42 7.28 4.55
N VAL A 63 -4.18 7.73 4.35
CA VAL A 63 -3.87 9.11 3.97
C VAL A 63 -4.38 9.41 2.55
N GLU A 64 -4.23 8.48 1.61
CA GLU A 64 -4.75 8.66 0.25
C GLU A 64 -6.27 8.87 0.25
N LEU A 65 -7.02 8.09 1.02
CA LEU A 65 -8.48 8.23 1.17
C LEU A 65 -8.90 9.59 1.72
N ALA A 66 -8.10 10.16 2.62
CA ALA A 66 -8.34 11.49 3.17
C ALA A 66 -8.07 12.59 2.14
N GLN A 67 -6.98 12.47 1.36
CA GLN A 67 -6.47 13.54 0.51
C GLN A 67 -7.01 13.53 -0.94
N PHE A 68 -7.33 12.36 -1.49
CA PHE A 68 -7.71 12.23 -2.90
C PHE A 68 -9.13 11.67 -3.04
N GLU A 69 -10.00 12.42 -3.72
CA GLU A 69 -11.37 11.97 -4.01
C GLU A 69 -11.39 10.65 -4.77
N ARG A 70 -10.54 10.53 -5.81
CA ARG A 70 -10.40 9.31 -6.60
C ARG A 70 -10.04 8.09 -5.75
N ALA A 71 -9.31 8.25 -4.65
CA ALA A 71 -8.94 7.12 -3.81
C ALA A 71 -10.16 6.43 -3.18
N ARG A 72 -11.30 7.11 -3.06
CA ARG A 72 -12.54 6.58 -2.45
C ARG A 72 -13.39 5.75 -3.42
N GLU A 73 -12.98 5.62 -4.68
CA GLU A 73 -13.66 4.75 -5.63
C GLU A 73 -13.57 3.28 -5.16
N PRO A 74 -14.66 2.51 -5.24
CA PRO A 74 -14.70 1.13 -4.74
C PRO A 74 -13.84 0.18 -5.57
N MET A 75 -13.36 -0.89 -4.93
CA MET A 75 -12.54 -1.95 -5.54
C MET A 75 -13.22 -3.33 -5.41
N PRO A 76 -14.36 -3.58 -6.08
CA PRO A 76 -15.13 -4.82 -5.90
C PRO A 76 -14.34 -6.08 -6.24
N TRP A 77 -13.40 -5.98 -7.19
CA TRP A 77 -12.52 -7.08 -7.59
C TRP A 77 -11.63 -7.62 -6.45
N LEU A 78 -11.34 -6.82 -5.41
CA LEU A 78 -10.59 -7.29 -4.24
C LEU A 78 -11.48 -8.13 -3.31
N ALA A 79 -12.74 -7.74 -3.12
CA ALA A 79 -13.69 -8.49 -2.31
C ALA A 79 -13.95 -9.87 -2.93
N GLU A 80 -14.21 -9.92 -4.24
CA GLU A 80 -14.42 -11.16 -4.99
C GLU A 80 -13.23 -12.13 -4.87
N GLN A 81 -12.01 -11.59 -4.92
CA GLN A 81 -10.78 -12.40 -4.77
C GLN A 81 -10.51 -12.85 -3.33
N LEU A 82 -10.90 -12.04 -2.35
CA LEU A 82 -10.76 -12.40 -0.94
C LEU A 82 -11.74 -13.51 -0.57
N ASP A 83 -13.00 -13.42 -1.00
CA ASP A 83 -14.04 -14.42 -0.71
C ASP A 83 -13.62 -15.83 -1.19
N ALA A 84 -13.02 -15.91 -2.37
CA ALA A 84 -12.50 -17.17 -2.90
C ALA A 84 -11.41 -17.80 -2.00
N ARG A 85 -10.57 -16.97 -1.35
CA ARG A 85 -9.44 -17.40 -0.49
C ARG A 85 -9.83 -17.62 0.96
N ALA A 86 -10.80 -16.86 1.47
CA ALA A 86 -11.25 -16.95 2.86
C ALA A 86 -11.80 -18.34 3.20
N ILE A 87 -12.39 -19.02 2.21
CA ILE A 87 -12.87 -20.41 2.32
C ILE A 87 -11.72 -21.38 2.61
N GLU A 88 -10.52 -21.12 2.08
CA GLU A 88 -9.36 -22.01 2.18
C GLU A 88 -8.47 -21.70 3.40
N ALA A 89 -8.31 -20.42 3.74
CA ALA A 89 -7.39 -19.99 4.80
C ALA A 89 -7.94 -20.20 6.22
N GLY A 90 -9.27 -20.14 6.41
CA GLY A 90 -9.90 -20.29 7.72
C GLY A 90 -9.81 -19.04 8.63
N SER A 91 -9.13 -17.97 8.19
CA SER A 91 -9.16 -16.65 8.83
C SER A 91 -9.05 -15.51 7.80
N TRP A 92 -9.65 -14.35 8.13
CA TRP A 92 -9.55 -13.14 7.30
C TRP A 92 -8.12 -12.65 7.17
N SER A 93 -7.36 -12.65 8.27
CA SER A 93 -5.98 -12.13 8.32
C SER A 93 -5.06 -12.89 7.37
N GLU A 94 -5.14 -14.22 7.36
CA GLU A 94 -4.34 -15.09 6.47
C GLU A 94 -4.77 -14.93 5.02
N ALA A 95 -6.08 -14.90 4.74
CA ALA A 95 -6.59 -14.69 3.39
C ALA A 95 -6.16 -13.33 2.81
N ALA A 96 -6.22 -12.27 3.60
CA ALA A 96 -5.81 -10.93 3.20
C ALA A 96 -4.30 -10.84 2.96
N ALA A 97 -3.48 -11.40 3.85
CA ALA A 97 -2.02 -11.42 3.69
C ALA A 97 -1.59 -12.25 2.47
N ALA A 98 -2.23 -13.40 2.23
CA ALA A 98 -1.97 -14.24 1.07
C ALA A 98 -2.33 -13.53 -0.25
N LEU A 99 -3.53 -12.93 -0.32
CA LEU A 99 -3.94 -12.15 -1.49
C LEU A 99 -3.03 -10.96 -1.75
N ALA A 100 -2.65 -10.21 -0.70
CA ALA A 100 -1.72 -9.10 -0.82
C ALA A 100 -0.38 -9.59 -1.37
N THR A 101 0.17 -10.69 -0.85
CA THR A 101 1.43 -11.27 -1.30
C THR A 101 1.39 -11.63 -2.79
N GLU A 102 0.35 -12.32 -3.23
CA GLU A 102 0.19 -12.70 -4.65
C GLU A 102 0.14 -11.47 -5.58
N LEU A 103 -0.60 -10.44 -5.19
CA LEU A 103 -0.68 -9.20 -5.96
C LEU A 103 0.66 -8.44 -5.99
N VAL A 104 1.44 -8.50 -4.90
CA VAL A 104 2.78 -7.90 -4.80
C VAL A 104 3.79 -8.64 -5.67
N GLU A 105 3.71 -9.97 -5.75
CA GLU A 105 4.63 -10.78 -6.58
C GLU A 105 4.52 -10.44 -8.06
N ALA A 106 3.34 -10.04 -8.53
CA ALA A 106 3.12 -9.57 -9.89
C ALA A 106 3.64 -8.14 -10.13
N GLU A 107 3.74 -7.31 -9.10
CA GLU A 107 4.17 -5.91 -9.25
C GLU A 107 5.67 -5.82 -9.66
N PRO A 108 6.02 -5.04 -10.68
CA PRO A 108 7.42 -4.75 -11.02
C PRO A 108 8.19 -4.13 -9.84
N SER A 109 9.48 -4.44 -9.66
CA SER A 109 10.29 -3.80 -8.61
C SER A 109 10.54 -2.31 -8.88
N GLU A 110 10.64 -1.95 -10.14
CA GLU A 110 10.99 -0.63 -10.64
C GLU A 110 9.77 0.31 -10.62
N ARG A 111 9.96 1.55 -11.10
CA ARG A 111 8.85 2.47 -11.31
C ARG A 111 7.89 1.88 -12.35
N PRO A 112 6.61 1.64 -12.01
CA PRO A 112 5.67 1.05 -12.95
C PRO A 112 5.28 2.08 -14.02
N GLU A 113 5.34 1.69 -15.29
CA GLU A 113 4.89 2.54 -16.39
C GLU A 113 3.35 2.59 -16.45
N PRO A 114 2.76 3.73 -16.87
CA PRO A 114 1.32 3.80 -17.14
C PRO A 114 0.92 2.73 -18.15
N GLY A 115 -0.01 1.84 -17.78
CA GLY A 115 -0.50 0.76 -18.63
C GLY A 115 0.15 -0.61 -18.43
N ASP A 116 1.13 -0.76 -17.53
CA ASP A 116 1.59 -2.09 -17.13
C ASP A 116 0.48 -2.84 -16.38
N HIS A 117 -0.09 -3.85 -17.02
CA HIS A 117 -1.18 -4.67 -16.48
C HIS A 117 -0.79 -5.48 -15.24
N ARG A 118 0.51 -5.68 -15.01
CA ARG A 118 1.05 -6.37 -13.83
C ARG A 118 1.12 -5.45 -12.61
N ALA A 119 1.17 -4.13 -12.82
CA ALA A 119 1.26 -3.16 -11.73
C ALA A 119 -0.11 -2.97 -11.04
N VAL A 120 -0.35 -3.71 -9.97
CA VAL A 120 -1.54 -3.54 -9.12
C VAL A 120 -1.63 -2.12 -8.56
N SER A 121 -0.49 -1.46 -8.35
CA SER A 121 -0.42 -0.07 -7.93
C SER A 121 -1.06 0.93 -8.90
N TRP A 122 -1.31 0.56 -10.17
CA TRP A 122 -2.08 1.36 -11.11
C TRP A 122 -3.58 1.01 -11.15
N LYS A 123 -3.95 -0.19 -10.70
CA LYS A 123 -5.36 -0.65 -10.63
C LYS A 123 -6.10 -0.05 -9.44
N VAL A 124 -5.37 0.30 -8.37
CA VAL A 124 -5.95 0.94 -7.18
C VAL A 124 -6.24 2.42 -7.46
N PRO A 125 -7.48 2.92 -7.26
CA PRO A 125 -7.81 4.34 -7.44
C PRO A 125 -6.99 5.25 -6.51
N GLY A 126 -6.56 6.43 -7.00
CA GLY A 126 -5.78 7.40 -6.20
C GLY A 126 -4.72 8.16 -7.01
N PRO A 127 -3.59 8.56 -6.40
CA PRO A 127 -2.56 9.41 -7.03
C PRO A 127 -1.71 8.69 -8.11
N GLY A 128 -1.80 7.36 -8.20
CA GLY A 128 -1.19 6.55 -9.26
C GLY A 128 0.04 5.76 -8.82
N GLY A 129 0.41 4.76 -9.62
CA GLY A 129 1.45 3.78 -9.28
C GLY A 129 2.85 4.37 -9.11
N HIS A 130 3.20 5.41 -9.88
CA HIS A 130 4.48 6.10 -9.75
C HIS A 130 4.63 6.81 -8.39
N VAL A 131 3.59 7.48 -7.89
CA VAL A 131 3.59 8.11 -6.56
C VAL A 131 3.82 7.05 -5.48
N ARG A 132 3.11 5.92 -5.58
CA ARG A 132 3.23 4.80 -4.63
C ARG A 132 4.62 4.15 -4.67
N HIS A 133 5.23 4.04 -5.85
CA HIS A 133 6.62 3.60 -5.97
C HIS A 133 7.56 4.52 -5.19
N TYR A 134 7.49 5.84 -5.39
CA TYR A 134 8.37 6.78 -4.67
C TYR A 134 8.07 6.84 -3.16
N LEU A 135 6.82 6.66 -2.72
CA LEU A 135 6.48 6.52 -1.30
C LEU A 135 7.12 5.27 -0.68
N ALA A 136 7.12 4.14 -1.40
CA ALA A 136 7.75 2.92 -0.94
C ALA A 136 9.28 3.07 -0.82
N LEU A 137 9.93 3.70 -1.80
CA LEU A 137 11.37 4.02 -1.72
C LEU A 137 11.67 4.93 -0.52
N ARG A 138 10.83 5.96 -0.31
CA ARG A 138 10.98 6.89 0.82
C ARG A 138 10.84 6.17 2.15
N ALA A 139 9.82 5.32 2.31
CA ALA A 139 9.60 4.54 3.53
C ALA A 139 10.76 3.58 3.81
N ALA A 140 11.30 2.92 2.78
CA ALA A 140 12.48 2.06 2.91
C ALA A 140 13.72 2.85 3.38
N SER A 141 13.93 4.04 2.83
CA SER A 141 15.02 4.93 3.25
C SER A 141 14.84 5.44 4.68
N ASP A 142 13.63 5.87 5.06
CA ASP A 142 13.34 6.37 6.42
C ASP A 142 13.46 5.26 7.47
N GLY A 143 13.23 4.00 7.08
CA GLY A 143 13.47 2.80 7.88
C GLY A 143 14.93 2.37 8.00
N GLY A 144 15.89 3.16 7.51
CA GLY A 144 17.32 2.85 7.54
C GLY A 144 17.76 1.77 6.55
N GLY A 145 16.93 1.47 5.56
CA GLY A 145 17.16 0.47 4.53
C GLY A 145 17.77 1.02 3.24
N ASP A 146 18.17 0.11 2.36
CA ASP A 146 18.45 0.47 0.96
C ASP A 146 17.11 0.70 0.24
N PRO A 147 16.83 1.91 -0.28
CA PRO A 147 15.62 2.16 -1.04
C PRO A 147 15.55 1.33 -2.34
N GLN A 148 16.67 0.89 -2.89
CA GLN A 148 16.70 0.08 -4.12
C GLN A 148 16.45 -1.41 -3.86
N ASP A 149 16.36 -1.84 -2.60
CA ASP A 149 16.01 -3.21 -2.25
C ASP A 149 14.55 -3.49 -2.64
N PRO A 150 14.29 -4.40 -3.61
CA PRO A 150 12.93 -4.76 -4.01
C PRO A 150 12.05 -5.21 -2.85
N GLU A 151 12.64 -5.83 -1.83
CA GLU A 151 11.91 -6.34 -0.68
C GLU A 151 11.29 -5.21 0.16
N GLY A 152 11.95 -4.05 0.21
CA GLY A 152 11.43 -2.86 0.86
C GLY A 152 10.13 -2.39 0.21
N LYS A 153 10.12 -2.29 -1.12
CA LYS A 153 8.93 -1.94 -1.90
C LYS A 153 7.82 -2.98 -1.74
N ARG A 154 8.16 -4.27 -1.80
CA ARG A 154 7.20 -5.36 -1.63
C ARG A 154 6.53 -5.33 -0.27
N SER A 155 7.31 -5.23 0.80
CA SER A 155 6.79 -5.16 2.17
C SER A 155 5.84 -3.98 2.35
N TRP A 156 6.21 -2.81 1.82
CA TRP A 156 5.34 -1.64 1.82
C TRP A 156 4.04 -1.87 1.05
N LEU A 157 4.12 -2.46 -0.16
CA LEU A 157 2.94 -2.74 -0.96
C LEU A 157 2.02 -3.79 -0.32
N THR A 158 2.57 -4.77 0.39
CA THR A 158 1.78 -5.77 1.14
C THR A 158 0.82 -5.06 2.08
N GLY A 159 1.31 -4.15 2.92
CA GLY A 159 0.43 -3.45 3.85
C GLY A 159 -0.50 -2.43 3.18
N PHE A 160 -0.06 -1.78 2.11
CA PHE A 160 -0.93 -0.94 1.26
C PHE A 160 -2.13 -1.74 0.72
N LEU A 161 -1.88 -2.95 0.22
CA LEU A 161 -2.90 -3.84 -0.31
C LEU A 161 -3.78 -4.45 0.79
N VAL A 162 -3.24 -4.77 1.97
CA VAL A 162 -4.05 -5.19 3.13
C VAL A 162 -5.09 -4.12 3.49
N HIS A 163 -4.73 -2.84 3.43
CA HIS A 163 -5.71 -1.77 3.62
C HIS A 163 -6.78 -1.78 2.53
N CYS A 164 -6.36 -1.87 1.26
CA CYS A 164 -7.28 -1.93 0.12
C CYS A 164 -8.26 -3.10 0.21
N ILE A 165 -7.79 -4.26 0.68
CA ILE A 165 -8.61 -5.45 0.93
C ILE A 165 -9.60 -5.19 2.06
N ALA A 166 -9.17 -4.58 3.16
CA ALA A 166 -10.05 -4.23 4.29
C ALA A 166 -11.13 -3.20 3.91
N GLU A 167 -10.86 -2.30 2.98
CA GLU A 167 -11.88 -1.39 2.43
C GLU A 167 -12.93 -2.15 1.61
N ALA A 168 -12.50 -3.11 0.79
CA ALA A 168 -13.37 -3.85 -0.10
C ALA A 168 -14.20 -4.92 0.64
N ALA A 169 -13.58 -5.59 1.61
CA ALA A 169 -14.17 -6.65 2.42
C ALA A 169 -13.60 -6.58 3.86
N PRO A 170 -14.23 -5.78 4.74
CA PRO A 170 -13.75 -5.57 6.10
C PRO A 170 -13.68 -6.88 6.89
N PRO A 171 -12.72 -7.03 7.82
CA PRO A 171 -12.72 -8.16 8.74
C PRO A 171 -14.03 -8.18 9.53
N VAL A 172 -14.75 -9.29 9.49
CA VAL A 172 -15.95 -9.47 10.31
C VAL A 172 -15.50 -9.46 11.76
N ALA A 173 -16.01 -8.51 12.55
CA ALA A 173 -15.81 -8.55 13.98
C ALA A 173 -16.40 -9.87 14.48
N GLY A 174 -15.54 -10.77 14.98
CA GLY A 174 -16.01 -11.99 15.61
C GLY A 174 -17.04 -11.59 16.65
N VAL A 175 -18.27 -12.09 16.48
CA VAL A 175 -19.30 -11.98 17.52
C VAL A 175 -18.67 -12.60 18.75
N GLY A 176 -18.34 -11.77 19.74
CA GLY A 176 -17.80 -12.26 20.99
C GLY A 176 -18.76 -13.32 21.52
N SER A 177 -18.25 -14.52 21.73
CA SER A 177 -18.94 -15.57 22.47
C SER A 177 -19.21 -15.03 23.88
N GLY A 178 -20.37 -14.40 24.06
CA GLY A 178 -20.98 -14.10 25.34
C GLY A 178 -21.91 -15.23 25.75
#